data_AF-A0A3B0PJN8-F1
#
_entry.id   AF-A0A3B0PJN8-F1
#
_cell.length_a   1.000
_cell.length_b   1.000
_cell.length_c   1.000
_cell.angle_alpha   90.00
_cell.angle_beta   90.00
_cell.angle_gamma   90.00
#
_symmetry.space_group_name_H-M   'P 1'
#
loop_
_entity.id
_entity.type
_entity.pdbx_description
1 polymer ?
#
loop_
_entity_poly.entity_id
_entity_poly.type
_entity_poly.pdbx_seq_one_letter_code
_entity_poly.pdbx_strand_id
1 'polypeptide(L)'
;MNLIFKNRGMLLETIINQTNEFYFKNNICLIHKKNLDINFKSVFLKNKQLSLENAFIKNKSSVDYYGVYKGKFIAFEAKSTEENSLPLNNIKKHQIEYLDLIEKHQGIAFW
;
A
#
# COMPACT_ATOMS: atom_id res chain seq x y z
N MET A 1 -28.29 12.06 -6.29
CA MET A 1 -27.37 11.99 -7.45
C MET A 1 -26.06 12.70 -7.06
N ASN A 2 -25.12 12.01 -6.40
CA ASN A 2 -23.74 12.49 -6.14
C ASN A 2 -22.89 11.44 -5.36
N LEU A 3 -22.81 10.21 -5.87
CA LEU A 3 -21.88 9.19 -5.36
C LEU A 3 -20.66 8.98 -6.26
N ILE A 4 -20.63 9.58 -7.46
CA ILE A 4 -19.64 9.30 -8.51
C ILE A 4 -18.36 10.13 -8.36
N PHE A 5 -18.38 11.25 -7.63
CA PHE A 5 -17.22 12.15 -7.51
C PHE A 5 -16.23 11.79 -6.39
N LYS A 6 -16.57 10.87 -5.46
CA LYS A 6 -15.73 10.58 -4.29
C LYS A 6 -14.69 9.46 -4.50
N ASN A 7 -14.77 8.72 -5.61
CA ASN A 7 -13.99 7.50 -5.83
C ASN A 7 -12.94 7.58 -6.95
N ARG A 8 -12.76 8.75 -7.61
CA ARG A 8 -11.79 8.86 -8.72
C ARG A 8 -10.34 8.68 -8.28
N GLY A 9 -9.98 9.17 -7.09
CA GLY A 9 -8.65 9.00 -6.51
C GLY A 9 -8.29 7.57 -6.08
N MET A 10 -9.21 6.60 -6.18
CA MET A 10 -9.01 5.21 -5.75
C MET A 10 -9.04 4.19 -6.90
N LEU A 11 -9.20 4.63 -8.16
CA LEU A 11 -9.29 3.71 -9.29
C LEU A 11 -8.01 2.88 -9.46
N LEU A 12 -6.85 3.52 -9.42
CA LEU A 12 -5.56 2.84 -9.53
C LEU A 12 -5.38 1.79 -8.42
N GLU A 13 -5.66 2.16 -7.18
CA GLU A 13 -5.62 1.23 -6.05
C GLU A 13 -6.57 0.04 -6.25
N THR A 14 -7.78 0.30 -6.73
CA THR A 14 -8.78 -0.76 -6.97
C THR A 14 -8.30 -1.74 -8.02
N ILE A 15 -7.74 -1.25 -9.13
CA ILE A 15 -7.19 -2.08 -10.20
C ILE A 15 -6.01 -2.91 -9.70
N ILE A 16 -5.08 -2.30 -8.96
CA ILE A 16 -3.92 -3.00 -8.39
C ILE A 16 -4.39 -4.09 -7.42
N ASN A 17 -5.33 -3.81 -6.53
CA ASN A 17 -5.86 -4.79 -5.58
C ASN A 17 -6.52 -5.98 -6.28
N GLN A 18 -7.34 -5.73 -7.31
CA GLN A 18 -7.97 -6.79 -8.10
C GLN A 18 -6.93 -7.61 -8.88
N THR A 19 -5.89 -6.96 -9.40
CA THR A 19 -4.79 -7.62 -10.11
C THR A 19 -3.97 -8.51 -9.17
N ASN A 20 -3.66 -8.02 -7.97
CA ASN A 20 -2.97 -8.81 -6.94
C ASN A 20 -3.81 -10.01 -6.49
N GLU A 21 -5.12 -9.85 -6.34
CA GLU A 21 -6.03 -10.94 -6.03
C GLU A 21 -6.07 -11.99 -7.16
N PHE A 22 -6.07 -11.56 -8.41
CA PHE A 22 -5.95 -12.45 -9.56
C PHE A 22 -4.63 -13.23 -9.52
N TYR A 23 -3.49 -12.55 -9.27
CA TYR A 23 -2.20 -13.23 -9.16
C TYR A 23 -2.16 -14.27 -8.04
N PHE A 24 -2.75 -13.94 -6.88
CA PHE A 24 -2.86 -14.84 -5.75
C PHE A 24 -3.69 -16.08 -6.10
N LYS A 25 -4.91 -15.90 -6.62
CA LYS A 25 -5.82 -17.00 -6.99
C LYS A 25 -5.24 -17.94 -8.05
N ASN A 26 -4.39 -17.41 -8.93
CA ASN A 26 -3.75 -18.18 -9.99
C ASN A 26 -2.33 -18.66 -9.64
N ASN A 27 -1.91 -18.52 -8.38
CA ASN A 27 -0.58 -18.95 -7.91
C ASN A 27 0.60 -18.37 -8.73
N ILE A 28 0.49 -17.09 -9.15
CA ILE A 28 1.50 -16.39 -9.96
C ILE A 28 2.50 -15.67 -9.04
N CYS A 29 1.99 -14.90 -8.08
CA CYS A 29 2.76 -14.22 -7.05
C CYS A 29 1.89 -13.93 -5.83
N LEU A 30 2.53 -13.56 -4.71
CA LEU A 30 1.87 -13.16 -3.47
C LEU A 30 2.25 -11.72 -3.16
N ILE A 31 1.34 -10.78 -3.43
CA ILE A 31 1.54 -9.34 -3.22
C ILE A 31 0.40 -8.80 -2.35
N HIS A 32 0.75 -7.99 -1.35
CA HIS A 32 -0.17 -7.37 -0.41
C HIS A 32 -0.05 -5.85 -0.43
N LYS A 33 -1.17 -5.17 -0.21
CA LYS A 33 -1.19 -3.76 0.13
C LYS A 33 -0.70 -3.58 1.57
N LYS A 34 0.21 -2.63 1.79
CA LYS A 34 0.63 -2.22 3.12
C LYS A 34 -0.46 -1.40 3.79
N ASN A 35 -0.82 -1.81 5.02
CA ASN A 35 -1.71 -1.04 5.87
C ASN A 35 -0.95 0.09 6.56
N LEU A 36 -1.66 1.14 6.94
CA LEU A 36 -1.08 2.25 7.69
C LEU A 36 -0.62 1.77 9.07
N ASP A 37 0.56 2.21 9.49
CA ASP A 37 1.07 1.93 10.84
C ASP A 37 0.29 2.78 11.86
N ILE A 38 -0.65 2.13 12.54
CA ILE A 38 -1.55 2.75 13.51
C ILE A 38 -1.21 2.24 14.91
N ASN A 39 -1.08 3.16 15.87
CA ASN A 39 -1.03 2.84 17.29
C ASN A 39 -2.42 3.03 17.90
N PHE A 40 -2.86 2.04 18.68
CA PHE A 40 -4.10 2.11 19.45
C PHE A 40 -3.82 2.51 20.89
N LYS A 41 -4.64 3.40 21.46
CA LYS A 41 -4.46 3.84 22.85
C LYS A 41 -4.90 2.76 23.84
N SER A 42 -6.02 2.10 23.57
CA SER A 42 -6.48 0.95 24.34
C SER A 42 -7.17 -0.07 23.43
N VAL A 43 -7.07 -1.33 23.82
CA VAL A 43 -7.74 -2.47 23.17
C VAL A 43 -8.50 -3.22 24.26
N PHE A 44 -9.77 -3.52 24.02
CA PHE A 44 -10.62 -4.23 24.99
C PHE A 44 -11.52 -5.25 24.29
N LEU A 45 -11.94 -6.28 25.02
CA LEU A 45 -12.83 -7.31 24.50
C LEU A 45 -14.29 -6.95 24.82
N LYS A 46 -15.13 -6.82 23.79
CA LYS A 46 -16.58 -6.64 23.94
C LYS A 46 -17.29 -7.64 23.05
N ASN A 47 -18.21 -8.43 23.61
CA ASN A 47 -18.96 -9.46 22.88
C ASN A 47 -18.08 -10.43 22.08
N LYS A 48 -16.94 -10.87 22.64
CA LYS A 48 -15.93 -11.72 21.97
C LYS A 48 -15.24 -11.07 20.76
N GLN A 49 -15.39 -9.77 20.56
CA GLN A 49 -14.71 -9.01 19.52
C GLN A 49 -13.71 -8.02 20.14
N LEU A 50 -12.49 -7.99 19.60
CA LEU A 50 -11.51 -6.97 19.96
C LEU A 50 -12.00 -5.61 19.45
N SER A 51 -12.17 -4.69 20.38
CA SER A 51 -12.60 -3.31 20.15
C SER A 51 -11.46 -2.35 20.48
N LEU A 52 -11.38 -1.26 19.72
CA LEU A 52 -10.29 -0.29 19.78
C LEU A 52 -10.86 1.05 20.26
N GLU A 53 -10.17 1.72 21.19
CA GLU A 53 -10.50 3.08 21.62
C GLU A 53 -9.37 4.04 21.27
N ASN A 54 -9.67 5.02 20.41
CA ASN A 54 -8.73 6.02 19.92
C ASN A 54 -7.49 5.44 19.18
N ALA A 55 -7.08 6.11 18.11
CA ALA A 55 -5.93 5.66 17.33
C ALA A 55 -5.13 6.85 16.78
N PHE A 56 -3.82 6.68 16.67
CA PHE A 56 -2.92 7.68 16.10
C PHE A 56 -2.00 7.04 15.06
N ILE A 57 -1.73 7.77 13.98
CA ILE A 57 -0.82 7.34 12.92
C ILE A 57 0.61 7.46 13.45
N LYS A 58 1.34 6.35 13.49
CA LYS A 58 2.68 6.30 14.10
C LYS A 58 3.74 6.88 13.17
N ASN A 59 3.80 6.37 11.94
CA ASN A 59 4.84 6.69 10.96
C ASN A 59 4.24 6.82 9.56
N LYS A 60 4.95 7.54 8.69
CA LYS A 60 4.67 7.55 7.25
C LYS A 60 5.07 6.17 6.67
N SER A 61 4.21 5.56 5.87
CA SER A 61 4.46 4.24 5.26
C SER A 61 5.66 4.27 4.30
N SER A 62 6.39 3.17 4.20
CA SER A 62 7.54 3.01 3.32
C SER A 62 7.14 2.93 1.85
N VAL A 63 6.25 2.00 1.48
CA VAL A 63 5.66 1.85 0.13
C VAL A 63 4.24 1.30 0.27
N ASP A 64 3.44 1.43 -0.77
CA ASP A 64 2.04 0.98 -0.77
C ASP A 64 1.87 -0.54 -0.95
N TYR A 65 2.78 -1.24 -1.64
CA TYR A 65 2.66 -2.68 -1.91
C TYR A 65 3.98 -3.44 -1.74
N TYR A 66 3.90 -4.69 -1.29
CA TYR A 66 5.05 -5.60 -1.16
C TYR A 66 4.64 -7.07 -1.24
N GLY A 67 5.59 -7.95 -1.52
CA GLY A 67 5.30 -9.37 -1.70
C GLY A 67 6.49 -10.21 -2.15
N VAL A 68 6.17 -11.36 -2.76
CA VAL A 68 7.15 -12.27 -3.35
C VAL A 68 6.69 -12.72 -4.74
N TYR A 69 7.64 -12.74 -5.68
CA TYR A 69 7.48 -13.30 -7.01
C TYR A 69 8.71 -14.16 -7.36
N LYS A 70 8.48 -15.44 -7.67
CA LYS A 70 9.55 -16.41 -8.02
C LYS A 70 10.73 -16.40 -7.04
N GLY A 71 10.44 -16.35 -5.74
CA GLY A 71 11.44 -16.36 -4.67
C GLY A 71 12.17 -15.03 -4.43
N LYS A 72 11.86 -13.96 -5.20
CA LYS A 72 12.39 -12.62 -4.96
C LYS A 72 11.37 -11.74 -4.24
N PHE A 73 11.86 -10.98 -3.26
CA PHE A 73 11.07 -9.92 -2.64
C PHE A 73 10.77 -8.84 -3.69
N ILE A 74 9.51 -8.41 -3.76
CA ILE A 74 9.04 -7.36 -4.65
C ILE A 74 8.34 -6.29 -3.82
N ALA A 75 8.60 -5.02 -4.10
CA ALA A 75 7.81 -3.93 -3.52
C ALA A 75 7.68 -2.78 -4.51
N PHE A 76 6.56 -2.09 -4.44
CA PHE A 76 6.32 -0.95 -5.30
C PHE A 76 5.41 0.07 -4.66
N GLU A 77 5.55 1.29 -5.15
CA GLU A 77 4.71 2.43 -4.82
C GLU A 77 3.71 2.66 -5.96
N ALA A 78 2.52 3.20 -5.68
CA ALA A 78 1.54 3.50 -6.72
C ALA A 78 1.00 4.92 -6.51
N LYS A 79 1.15 5.77 -7.52
CA LYS A 79 0.66 7.16 -7.48
C LYS A 79 -0.15 7.46 -8.75
N SER A 80 -1.27 8.15 -8.56
CA SER A 80 -2.09 8.69 -9.65
C SER A 80 -2.26 10.20 -9.47
N THR A 81 -2.39 10.91 -10.58
CA THR A 81 -2.68 12.34 -10.62
C THR A 81 -3.70 12.60 -11.71
N GLU A 82 -4.56 13.62 -11.52
CA GLU A 82 -5.47 14.11 -12.57
C GLU A 82 -4.80 15.19 -13.43
N GLU A 83 -3.58 15.64 -13.05
CA GLU A 83 -2.78 16.61 -13.77
C GLU A 83 -2.02 16.00 -14.96
N ASN A 84 -1.62 16.83 -15.93
CA ASN A 84 -0.82 16.41 -17.08
C ASN A 84 0.60 15.92 -16.74
N SER A 85 1.02 16.05 -15.48
CA SER A 85 2.32 15.59 -14.99
C SER A 85 2.20 15.11 -13.55
N LEU A 86 3.04 14.15 -13.13
CA LEU A 86 3.13 13.72 -11.74
C LEU A 86 3.98 14.71 -10.95
N PRO A 87 3.42 15.46 -9.98
CA PRO A 87 4.19 16.40 -9.19
C PRO A 87 5.25 15.66 -8.36
N LEU A 88 6.51 16.09 -8.44
CA LEU A 88 7.62 15.47 -7.69
C LEU A 88 7.38 15.47 -6.17
N ASN A 89 6.63 16.45 -5.65
CA ASN A 89 6.25 16.51 -4.24
C ASN A 89 5.39 15.31 -3.78
N ASN A 90 4.76 14.58 -4.70
CA ASN A 90 3.99 13.37 -4.38
C ASN A 90 4.90 12.16 -4.12
N ILE A 91 6.18 12.24 -4.50
CA ILE A 91 7.18 11.21 -4.30
C ILE A 91 7.93 11.54 -3.00
N LYS A 92 7.68 10.80 -1.93
CA LYS A 92 8.29 11.09 -0.63
C LYS A 92 9.67 10.43 -0.54
N LYS A 93 10.67 11.15 -0.03
CA LYS A 93 12.07 10.69 0.07
C LYS A 93 12.23 9.30 0.71
N HIS A 94 11.51 9.04 1.80
CA HIS A 94 11.59 7.74 2.50
C HIS A 94 11.08 6.56 1.65
N GLN A 95 10.23 6.81 0.65
CA GLN A 95 9.74 5.77 -0.26
C GLN A 95 10.82 5.42 -1.28
N ILE A 96 11.52 6.44 -1.80
CA ILE A 96 12.71 6.27 -2.66
C ILE A 96 13.79 5.49 -1.91
N GLU A 97 14.17 5.97 -0.72
CA GLU A 97 15.21 5.32 0.11
C GLU A 97 14.87 3.85 0.41
N TYR A 98 13.59 3.53 0.60
CA TYR A 98 13.16 2.15 0.84
C TYR A 98 13.25 1.27 -0.41
N LEU A 99 12.84 1.78 -1.58
CA LEU A 99 12.95 1.06 -2.85
C LEU A 99 14.42 0.85 -3.24
N ASP A 100 15.28 1.86 -3.05
CA ASP A 100 16.73 1.76 -3.28
C ASP A 100 17.37 0.67 -2.40
N LEU A 101 16.94 0.56 -1.12
CA LEU A 101 17.39 -0.50 -0.22
C LEU A 101 16.98 -1.88 -0.74
N ILE A 102 15.77 -2.03 -1.28
CA ILE A 102 15.29 -3.30 -1.82
C ILE A 102 16.16 -3.74 -3.01
N GLU A 103 16.44 -2.84 -3.95
CA GLU A 103 17.31 -3.15 -5.10
C GLU A 103 18.72 -3.52 -4.65
N LYS A 104 19.28 -2.76 -3.68
CA LYS A 104 20.59 -3.07 -3.08
C LYS A 104 20.65 -4.47 -2.48
N HIS A 105 19.52 -4.97 -1.98
CA HIS A 105 19.38 -6.32 -1.43
C HIS A 105 18.85 -7.35 -2.45
N GLN A 106 19.01 -7.08 -3.76
CA GLN A 106 18.64 -7.97 -4.87
C GLN A 106 17.14 -8.28 -5.00
N GLY A 107 16.29 -7.47 -4.37
CA GLY A 107 14.85 -7.47 -4.59
C GLY A 107 14.45 -6.74 -5.87
N ILE A 108 13.15 -6.74 -6.15
CA ILE A 108 12.53 -6.05 -7.29
C ILE A 108 11.80 -4.83 -6.73
N ALA A 109 12.18 -3.63 -7.15
CA ALA A 109 11.60 -2.38 -6.69
C ALA A 109 11.14 -1.52 -7.88
N PHE A 110 9.95 -0.93 -7.83
CA PHE A 110 9.46 -0.02 -8.88
C PHE A 110 8.37 0.93 -8.38
N TRP A 111 7.87 1.80 -9.27
CA TRP A 111 6.81 2.80 -9.04
C TRP A 111 5.70 2.67 -10.08
#